data_AF-A0AAD0TTJ6-F1
#
_entry.id   AF-A0AAD0TTJ6-F1
#
_cell.length_a   1.000
_cell.length_b   1.000
_cell.length_c   1.000
_cell.angle_alpha   90.00
_cell.angle_beta   90.00
_cell.angle_gamma   90.00
#
_symmetry.space_group_name_H-M   'P 1'
#
loop_
_entity.id
_entity.type
_entity.pdbx_description
1 polymer ?
#
loop_
_entity_poly.entity_id
_entity_poly.type
_entity_poly.pdbx_seq_one_letter_code
_entity_poly.pdbx_strand_id
1 'polypeptide(L)'
;MKIAIKIALMWLSIFDKHRLLFKTLQPLNNYFRWFLYVSTNIAFYFFINFMEKISISFIISYSFDSTVESIIISMFGFFKILSMILMFGFLFLEFIIDFDVEKYQKEKEDKENYIRANKLQWWRLRNCNWFLRILIYTVIFIFCFLMLLNSFLLSGNDRPLDFVAFGTFLKQFLAVYVVVFMFFDYRFVQRARKKVLQISNFEVGEKV
;
A
#
# COMPACT_ATOMS: atom_id res chain seq x y z
N MET A 1 -5.39 -12.17 -18.88
CA MET A 1 -6.28 -11.93 -17.71
C MET A 1 -7.13 -10.66 -17.85
N LYS A 2 -8.45 -10.81 -18.04
CA LYS A 2 -9.43 -9.71 -18.12
C LYS A 2 -9.35 -8.83 -16.84
N ILE A 3 -9.38 -7.50 -16.98
CA ILE A 3 -9.26 -6.53 -15.86
C ILE A 3 -10.26 -6.83 -14.73
N ALA A 4 -11.48 -7.24 -15.07
CA ALA A 4 -12.52 -7.65 -14.12
C ALA A 4 -12.09 -8.81 -13.20
N ILE A 5 -11.36 -9.81 -13.73
CA ILE A 5 -10.84 -10.95 -12.95
C ILE A 5 -9.77 -10.47 -11.97
N LYS A 6 -8.90 -9.54 -12.38
CA LYS A 6 -7.90 -8.96 -11.46
C LYS A 6 -8.56 -8.20 -10.30
N ILE A 7 -9.57 -7.39 -10.61
CA ILE A 7 -10.32 -6.62 -9.61
C ILE A 7 -11.02 -7.56 -8.62
N ALA A 8 -11.67 -8.60 -9.14
CA ALA A 8 -12.34 -9.60 -8.34
C ALA A 8 -11.38 -10.40 -7.44
N LEU A 9 -10.19 -10.78 -7.94
CA LEU A 9 -9.17 -11.49 -7.16
C LEU A 9 -8.61 -10.59 -6.04
N MET A 10 -8.43 -9.30 -6.34
CA MET A 10 -8.00 -8.31 -5.35
C MET A 10 -9.07 -8.12 -4.27
N TRP A 11 -10.33 -7.99 -4.66
CA TRP A 11 -11.46 -7.88 -3.74
C TRP A 11 -11.56 -9.10 -2.81
N LEU A 12 -11.48 -10.31 -3.39
CA LEU A 12 -11.51 -11.56 -2.64
C LEU A 12 -10.35 -11.66 -1.64
N SER A 13 -9.16 -11.20 -2.01
CA SER A 13 -8.01 -11.15 -1.10
C SER A 13 -8.18 -10.19 0.07
N ILE A 14 -8.97 -9.13 -0.08
CA ILE A 14 -9.17 -8.08 0.93
C ILE A 14 -10.33 -8.45 1.87
N PHE A 15 -11.47 -8.87 1.32
CA PHE A 15 -12.70 -9.09 2.08
C PHE A 15 -12.97 -10.53 2.47
N ASP A 16 -12.57 -11.48 1.62
CA ASP A 16 -12.88 -12.89 1.81
C ASP A 16 -11.63 -13.75 1.67
N LYS A 17 -10.62 -13.42 2.47
CA LYS A 17 -9.33 -14.13 2.50
C LYS A 17 -9.51 -15.64 2.73
N HIS A 18 -10.49 -16.01 3.56
CA HIS A 18 -10.82 -17.40 3.88
C HIS A 18 -11.80 -18.04 2.89
N ARG A 19 -12.31 -17.28 1.91
CA ARG A 19 -13.19 -17.74 0.83
C ARG A 19 -14.52 -18.30 1.31
N LEU A 20 -14.99 -17.87 2.48
CA LEU A 20 -16.25 -18.33 3.05
C LEU A 20 -17.43 -17.86 2.21
N LEU A 21 -17.45 -16.58 1.83
CA LEU A 21 -18.50 -16.01 0.99
C LEU A 21 -18.41 -16.55 -0.43
N PHE A 22 -17.21 -16.64 -0.99
CA PHE A 22 -17.03 -17.17 -2.35
C PHE A 22 -17.47 -18.64 -2.46
N LYS A 23 -17.06 -19.52 -1.52
CA LYS A 23 -17.43 -20.95 -1.54
C LYS A 23 -18.92 -21.18 -1.29
N THR A 24 -19.58 -20.29 -0.56
CA THR A 24 -21.03 -20.36 -0.35
C THR A 24 -21.82 -19.81 -1.53
N LEU A 25 -21.29 -18.81 -2.24
CA LEU A 25 -21.90 -18.25 -3.45
C LEU A 25 -21.73 -19.13 -4.68
N GLN A 26 -20.58 -19.79 -4.84
CA GLN A 26 -20.24 -20.60 -6.02
C GLN A 26 -21.31 -21.66 -6.41
N PRO A 27 -21.85 -22.48 -5.49
CA PRO A 27 -22.85 -23.50 -5.83
C PRO A 27 -24.27 -22.93 -6.06
N LEU A 28 -24.51 -21.65 -5.79
CA LEU A 28 -25.84 -21.05 -5.94
C LEU A 28 -26.18 -20.82 -7.41
N ASN A 29 -27.47 -20.87 -7.72
CA ASN A 29 -27.99 -20.56 -9.04
C ASN A 29 -27.66 -19.10 -9.43
N ASN A 30 -27.37 -18.87 -10.70
CA ASN A 30 -26.97 -17.57 -11.25
C ASN A 30 -27.97 -16.45 -10.87
N TYR A 31 -29.28 -16.69 -11.04
CA TYR A 31 -30.31 -15.72 -10.67
C TYR A 31 -30.31 -15.36 -9.19
N PHE A 32 -30.04 -16.34 -8.33
CA PHE A 32 -30.00 -16.13 -6.89
C PHE A 32 -28.73 -15.37 -6.47
N ARG A 33 -27.59 -15.60 -7.13
CA ARG A 33 -26.37 -14.81 -6.94
C ARG A 33 -26.56 -13.35 -7.31
N TRP A 34 -27.10 -13.08 -8.49
CA TRP A 34 -27.43 -11.71 -8.92
C TRP A 34 -28.39 -11.02 -7.97
N PHE A 35 -29.41 -11.73 -7.50
CA PHE A 35 -30.31 -11.23 -6.48
C PHE A 35 -29.57 -10.86 -5.18
N LEU A 36 -28.67 -11.72 -4.68
CA LEU A 36 -27.85 -11.42 -3.50
C LEU A 36 -26.94 -10.22 -3.73
N TYR A 37 -26.30 -10.10 -4.89
CA TYR A 37 -25.44 -8.95 -5.20
C TYR A 37 -26.21 -7.64 -5.20
N VAL A 38 -27.37 -7.60 -5.87
CA VAL A 38 -28.20 -6.41 -5.97
C VAL A 38 -28.82 -6.07 -4.61
N SER A 39 -29.43 -7.04 -3.93
CA SER A 39 -30.06 -6.83 -2.61
C SER A 39 -29.04 -6.36 -1.57
N THR A 40 -27.83 -6.92 -1.56
CA THR A 40 -26.76 -6.48 -0.66
C THR A 40 -26.35 -5.03 -0.96
N ASN A 41 -26.15 -4.66 -2.22
CA ASN A 41 -25.82 -3.28 -2.58
C ASN A 41 -26.93 -2.29 -2.17
N ILE A 42 -28.19 -2.65 -2.38
CA ILE A 42 -29.33 -1.82 -1.96
C ILE A 42 -29.37 -1.68 -0.44
N ALA A 43 -29.24 -2.79 0.31
CA ALA A 43 -29.24 -2.77 1.77
C ALA A 43 -28.08 -1.92 2.34
N PHE A 44 -26.89 -2.05 1.77
CA PHE A 44 -25.73 -1.24 2.17
C PHE A 44 -25.92 0.24 1.84
N TYR A 45 -26.55 0.60 0.73
CA TYR A 45 -26.87 2.00 0.42
C TYR A 45 -27.79 2.60 1.49
N PHE A 46 -28.84 1.88 1.89
CA PHE A 46 -29.71 2.31 2.99
C PHE A 46 -28.97 2.42 4.32
N PHE A 47 -28.10 1.46 4.63
CA PHE A 47 -27.29 1.49 5.84
C PHE A 47 -26.35 2.69 5.89
N ILE A 48 -25.66 3.02 4.78
CA ILE A 48 -24.79 4.20 4.68
C ILE A 48 -25.59 5.48 4.92
N ASN A 49 -26.75 5.63 4.28
CA ASN A 49 -27.61 6.81 4.47
C ASN A 49 -28.15 6.91 5.89
N PHE A 50 -28.42 5.78 6.55
CA PHE A 50 -28.83 5.73 7.95
C PHE A 50 -27.69 6.19 8.88
N MET A 51 -26.48 5.67 8.68
CA MET A 51 -25.29 6.07 9.44
C MET A 51 -24.94 7.55 9.24
N GLU A 52 -25.11 8.08 8.03
CA GLU A 52 -24.92 9.50 7.72
C GLU A 52 -25.88 10.38 8.53
N LYS A 53 -27.17 10.03 8.59
CA LYS A 53 -28.16 10.77 9.38
C LYS A 53 -27.82 10.77 10.88
N ILE A 54 -27.40 9.64 11.43
CA ILE A 54 -26.96 9.55 12.83
C ILE A 54 -25.74 10.43 13.06
N SER A 55 -24.77 10.37 12.15
CA SER A 55 -23.51 11.12 12.28
C SER A 55 -23.74 12.63 12.23
N ILE A 56 -24.60 13.12 11.32
CA ILE A 56 -24.98 14.54 11.26
C ILE A 56 -25.69 14.97 12.55
N SER A 57 -26.64 14.16 13.04
CA SER A 57 -27.34 14.43 14.30
C SER A 57 -26.37 14.51 15.50
N PHE A 58 -25.37 13.63 15.53
CA PHE A 58 -24.32 13.62 16.56
C PHE A 58 -23.39 14.84 16.49
N ILE A 59 -23.01 15.28 15.28
CA ILE A 59 -22.19 16.48 15.09
C ILE A 59 -22.92 17.72 15.60
N ILE A 60 -24.20 17.87 15.24
CA ILE A 60 -25.05 19.00 15.65
C ILE A 60 -25.23 19.04 17.17
N SER A 61 -25.42 17.88 17.82
CA SER A 61 -25.67 17.82 19.26
C SER A 61 -24.47 18.22 20.12
N TYR A 62 -23.24 18.03 19.62
CA TYR A 62 -22.01 18.33 20.35
C TYR A 62 -21.45 19.74 20.10
N SER A 63 -22.06 20.54 19.22
CA SER A 63 -21.68 21.95 18.98
C SER A 63 -20.17 22.15 18.74
N PHE A 64 -19.57 21.30 17.90
CA PHE A 64 -18.13 21.37 17.60
C PHE A 64 -17.74 22.73 17.00
N ASP A 65 -16.48 23.10 17.19
CA ASP A 65 -15.89 24.21 16.45
C ASP A 65 -15.94 23.94 14.93
N SER A 66 -16.15 24.99 14.14
CA SER A 66 -16.37 24.92 12.69
C SER A 66 -15.25 24.19 11.93
N THR A 67 -14.02 24.31 12.42
CA THR A 67 -12.84 23.63 11.87
C THR A 67 -12.90 22.11 12.10
N VAL A 68 -13.33 21.68 13.29
CA VAL A 68 -13.45 20.27 13.66
C VAL A 68 -14.62 19.62 12.95
N GLU A 69 -15.75 20.33 12.87
CA GLU A 69 -16.94 19.89 12.12
C GLU A 69 -16.61 19.62 10.64
N SER A 70 -15.91 20.55 9.97
CA SER A 70 -15.50 20.40 8.58
C SER A 70 -14.62 19.16 8.34
N ILE A 71 -13.66 18.89 9.24
CA ILE A 71 -12.79 17.72 9.16
C ILE A 71 -13.61 16.43 9.32
N ILE A 72 -14.49 16.38 10.33
CA ILE A 72 -15.34 15.21 10.59
C ILE A 72 -16.23 14.91 9.39
N ILE A 73 -16.91 15.92 8.83
CA ILE A 73 -17.76 15.78 7.64
C ILE A 73 -16.94 15.26 6.45
N SER A 74 -15.74 15.80 6.23
CA SER A 74 -14.85 15.35 5.16
C SER A 74 -14.41 13.89 5.35
N MET A 75 -14.11 13.46 6.58
CA MET A 75 -13.75 12.08 6.88
C MET A 75 -14.93 11.13 6.62
N PHE A 76 -16.13 11.48 7.08
CA PHE A 76 -17.34 10.69 6.80
C PHE A 76 -17.64 10.61 5.30
N GLY A 77 -17.47 11.70 4.55
CA GLY A 77 -17.60 11.72 3.10
C GLY A 77 -16.61 10.79 2.40
N PHE A 78 -15.36 10.76 2.85
CA PHE A 78 -14.35 9.82 2.36
C PHE A 78 -14.75 8.36 2.62
N PHE A 79 -15.15 8.04 3.86
CA PHE A 79 -15.60 6.68 4.20
C PHE A 79 -16.83 6.26 3.40
N LYS A 80 -17.77 7.17 3.16
CA LYS A 80 -18.96 6.93 2.33
C LYS A 80 -18.57 6.52 0.91
N ILE A 81 -17.70 7.28 0.25
CA ILE A 81 -17.22 6.98 -1.12
C ILE A 81 -16.45 5.66 -1.13
N LEU A 82 -15.55 5.45 -0.16
CA LEU A 82 -14.77 4.23 -0.04
C LEU A 82 -15.68 3.00 0.12
N SER A 83 -16.66 3.06 1.02
CA SER A 83 -17.64 1.99 1.22
C SER A 83 -18.44 1.68 -0.04
N MET A 84 -18.88 2.69 -0.80
CA MET A 84 -19.59 2.45 -2.07
C MET A 84 -18.72 1.73 -3.10
N ILE A 85 -17.46 2.15 -3.27
CA ILE A 85 -16.51 1.52 -4.21
C ILE A 85 -16.25 0.07 -3.80
N LEU A 86 -16.04 -0.18 -2.51
CA LEU A 86 -15.76 -1.52 -1.99
C LEU A 86 -16.97 -2.45 -2.15
N MET A 87 -18.19 -1.96 -1.93
CA MET A 87 -19.42 -2.74 -2.11
C MET A 87 -19.72 -3.04 -3.57
N PHE A 88 -19.45 -2.10 -4.47
CA PHE A 88 -19.52 -2.36 -5.91
C PHE A 88 -18.56 -3.47 -6.36
N GLY A 89 -17.43 -3.60 -5.67
CA GLY A 89 -16.48 -4.70 -5.80
C GLY A 89 -17.09 -6.11 -5.66
N PHE A 90 -18.19 -6.25 -4.91
CA PHE A 90 -18.87 -7.54 -4.70
C PHE A 90 -19.44 -8.15 -5.98
N LEU A 91 -19.91 -7.30 -6.91
CA LEU A 91 -20.40 -7.73 -8.22
C LEU A 91 -19.32 -8.41 -9.07
N PHE A 92 -18.05 -8.08 -8.83
CA PHE A 92 -16.96 -8.64 -9.60
C PHE A 92 -16.68 -10.10 -9.29
N LEU A 93 -17.19 -10.65 -8.17
CA LEU A 93 -17.06 -12.06 -7.83
C LEU A 93 -17.64 -12.97 -8.92
N GLU A 94 -18.69 -12.54 -9.62
CA GLU A 94 -19.32 -13.31 -10.71
C GLU A 94 -18.31 -13.66 -11.83
N PHE A 95 -17.35 -12.77 -12.12
CA PHE A 95 -16.32 -13.00 -13.15
C PHE A 95 -15.29 -14.08 -12.77
N ILE A 96 -15.27 -14.51 -11.51
CA ILE A 96 -14.34 -15.49 -10.97
C ILE A 96 -15.00 -16.85 -10.71
N ILE A 97 -16.32 -16.95 -10.81
CA ILE A 97 -17.03 -18.18 -10.45
C ILE A 97 -16.60 -19.38 -11.28
N ASP A 98 -16.37 -19.18 -12.58
CA ASP A 98 -15.87 -20.21 -13.50
C ASP A 98 -14.34 -20.33 -13.51
N PHE A 99 -13.64 -19.46 -12.77
CA PHE A 99 -12.19 -19.42 -12.71
C PHE A 99 -11.67 -20.32 -11.58
N ASP A 100 -10.60 -21.08 -11.84
CA ASP A 100 -9.94 -21.91 -10.83
C ASP A 100 -9.10 -21.04 -9.88
N VAL A 101 -9.78 -20.43 -8.90
CA VAL A 101 -9.17 -19.60 -7.85
C VAL A 101 -8.20 -20.41 -7.01
N GLU A 102 -8.46 -21.70 -6.78
CA GLU A 102 -7.61 -22.52 -5.92
C GLU A 102 -6.24 -22.76 -6.56
N LYS A 103 -6.21 -23.08 -7.85
CA LYS A 103 -4.97 -23.19 -8.62
C LYS A 103 -4.21 -21.87 -8.67
N TYR A 104 -4.89 -20.77 -8.97
CA TYR A 104 -4.26 -19.44 -9.03
C TYR A 104 -3.61 -19.04 -7.69
N GLN A 105 -4.29 -19.30 -6.57
CA GLN A 105 -3.77 -18.94 -5.25
C GLN A 105 -2.59 -19.83 -4.84
N LYS A 106 -2.61 -21.14 -5.15
CA LYS A 106 -1.45 -22.01 -4.92
C LYS A 106 -0.22 -21.53 -5.68
N GLU A 107 -0.38 -21.19 -6.97
CA GLU A 107 0.71 -20.63 -7.77
C GLU A 107 1.21 -19.29 -7.21
N LYS A 108 0.32 -18.45 -6.68
CA LYS A 108 0.69 -17.20 -6.02
C LYS A 108 1.46 -17.44 -4.72
N GLU A 109 1.01 -18.37 -3.89
CA GLU A 109 1.66 -18.74 -2.63
C GLU A 109 3.04 -19.36 -2.88
N ASP A 110 3.16 -20.25 -3.87
CA ASP A 110 4.43 -20.86 -4.28
C ASP A 110 5.42 -19.81 -4.76
N LYS A 111 4.96 -18.82 -5.53
CA LYS A 111 5.79 -17.66 -5.92
C LYS A 111 6.24 -16.85 -4.71
N GLU A 112 5.34 -16.53 -3.78
CA GLU A 112 5.67 -15.77 -2.59
C GLU A 112 6.67 -16.52 -1.69
N ASN A 113 6.48 -17.84 -1.54
CA ASN A 113 7.39 -18.72 -0.80
C ASN A 113 8.76 -18.82 -1.49
N TYR A 114 8.79 -18.95 -2.82
CA TYR A 114 10.04 -18.92 -3.59
C TYR A 114 10.79 -17.58 -3.44
N ILE A 115 10.06 -16.46 -3.51
CA ILE A 115 10.61 -15.11 -3.33
C ILE A 115 11.17 -14.95 -1.91
N ARG A 116 10.46 -15.46 -0.89
CA ARG A 116 10.88 -15.39 0.51
C ARG A 116 12.12 -16.25 0.76
N ALA A 117 12.11 -17.51 0.31
CA ALA A 117 13.22 -18.46 0.45
C ALA A 117 14.49 -17.93 -0.24
N ASN A 118 14.36 -17.40 -1.45
CA ASN A 118 15.49 -16.85 -2.21
C ASN A 118 15.81 -15.40 -1.86
N LYS A 119 15.12 -14.77 -0.90
CA LYS A 119 15.39 -13.40 -0.46
C LYS A 119 15.25 -12.37 -1.62
N LEU A 120 14.33 -12.62 -2.56
CA LEU A 120 14.09 -11.85 -3.80
C LEU A 120 13.03 -10.74 -3.64
N GLN A 121 12.68 -10.35 -2.42
CA GLN A 121 11.66 -9.33 -2.17
C GLN A 121 12.05 -7.98 -2.79
N TRP A 122 11.09 -7.32 -3.45
CA TRP A 122 11.33 -6.08 -4.21
C TRP A 122 11.76 -4.88 -3.33
N TRP A 123 11.31 -4.82 -2.08
CA TRP A 123 11.65 -3.76 -1.12
C TRP A 123 13.08 -3.85 -0.58
N ARG A 124 13.81 -4.93 -0.86
CA ARG A 124 15.21 -5.04 -0.42
C ARG A 124 16.02 -4.13 -1.30
N LEU A 125 16.80 -3.22 -0.70
CA LEU A 125 17.68 -2.27 -1.43
C LEU A 125 18.54 -2.92 -2.54
N ARG A 126 18.90 -4.19 -2.33
CA ARG A 126 19.66 -5.04 -3.25
C ARG A 126 18.91 -5.41 -4.54
N ASN A 127 17.58 -5.52 -4.48
CA ASN A 127 16.70 -5.90 -5.59
C ASN A 127 15.98 -4.69 -6.20
N CYS A 128 16.00 -3.53 -5.54
CA CYS A 128 15.47 -2.29 -6.09
C CYS A 128 16.25 -1.83 -7.33
N ASN A 129 15.55 -1.18 -8.26
CA ASN A 129 16.18 -0.47 -9.36
C ASN A 129 17.21 0.54 -8.83
N TRP A 130 18.33 0.68 -9.54
CA TRP A 130 19.42 1.58 -9.14
C TRP A 130 18.94 3.03 -8.89
N PHE A 131 17.99 3.52 -9.69
CA PHE A 131 17.37 4.83 -9.49
C PHE A 131 16.61 4.95 -8.16
N LEU A 132 15.75 3.99 -7.82
CA LEU A 132 15.02 3.98 -6.54
C LEU A 132 15.97 3.93 -5.35
N ARG A 133 17.07 3.19 -5.50
CA ARG A 133 18.11 3.12 -4.47
C ARG A 133 18.77 4.48 -4.23
N ILE A 134 19.15 5.20 -5.29
CA ILE A 134 19.67 6.58 -5.17
C ILE A 134 18.66 7.47 -4.47
N LEU A 135 17.39 7.43 -4.89
CA LEU A 135 16.33 8.23 -4.30
C LEU A 135 16.22 8.00 -2.79
N ILE A 136 16.19 6.73 -2.33
CA ILE A 136 16.15 6.39 -0.91
C ILE A 136 17.36 6.97 -0.17
N TYR A 137 18.57 6.84 -0.73
CA TYR A 137 19.78 7.39 -0.12
C TYR A 137 19.76 8.92 -0.05
N THR A 138 19.21 9.59 -1.05
CA THR A 138 19.05 11.05 -1.06
C THR A 138 18.04 11.51 -0.02
N VAL A 139 16.92 10.80 0.15
CA VAL A 139 15.92 11.12 1.18
C VAL A 139 16.51 10.97 2.58
N ILE A 140 17.24 9.88 2.85
CA ILE A 140 17.95 9.67 4.13
C ILE A 140 18.96 10.79 4.37
N PHE A 141 19.70 11.20 3.33
CA PHE A 141 20.64 12.31 3.41
C PHE A 141 19.95 13.61 3.80
N ILE A 142 18.88 13.98 3.08
CA ILE A 142 18.12 15.21 3.35
C ILE A 142 17.57 15.18 4.78
N PHE A 143 17.05 14.04 5.23
CA PHE A 143 16.53 13.89 6.59
C PHE A 143 17.61 14.10 7.66
N CYS A 144 18.75 13.41 7.54
CA CYS A 144 19.88 13.59 8.46
C CYS A 144 20.45 15.01 8.41
N PHE A 145 20.51 15.62 7.22
CA PHE A 145 20.95 16.99 7.04
C PHE A 145 20.01 17.98 7.74
N LEU A 146 18.68 17.82 7.58
CA LEU A 146 17.69 18.68 8.23
C LEU A 146 17.74 18.55 9.75
N MET A 147 17.91 17.35 10.30
CA MET A 147 18.09 17.17 11.75
C MET A 147 19.33 17.90 12.28
N LEU A 148 20.46 17.77 11.58
CA LEU A 148 21.71 18.42 11.97
C LEU A 148 21.63 19.95 11.81
N LEU A 149 21.00 20.43 10.74
CA LEU A 149 20.76 21.86 10.52
C LEU A 149 19.90 22.43 11.65
N ASN A 150 18.81 21.76 12.04
CA ASN A 150 17.99 22.19 13.17
C ASN A 150 18.79 22.21 14.48
N SER A 151 19.61 21.18 14.74
CA SER A 151 20.49 21.17 15.92
C SER A 151 21.49 22.33 15.91
N PHE A 152 22.03 22.68 14.76
CA PHE A 152 22.96 23.81 14.60
C PHE A 152 22.27 25.15 14.82
N LEU A 153 21.08 25.34 14.24
CA LEU A 153 20.28 26.55 14.42
C LEU A 153 19.85 26.75 15.89
N LEU A 154 19.45 25.67 16.57
CA LEU A 154 19.13 25.69 18.00
C LEU A 154 20.35 26.02 18.88
N SER A 155 21.54 25.56 18.50
CA SER A 155 22.79 25.86 19.22
C SER A 155 23.23 27.32 19.07
N GLY A 156 22.73 28.06 18.08
CA GLY A 156 23.09 29.44 17.79
C GLY A 156 22.23 30.49 18.53
N ASN A 157 21.29 30.08 19.37
CA ASN A 157 20.36 31.02 20.01
C ASN A 157 21.05 32.02 20.97
N ASP A 158 22.26 31.68 21.46
CA ASP A 158 23.02 32.48 22.44
C ASP A 158 24.31 33.11 21.87
N ARG A 159 24.69 32.85 20.60
CA ARG A 159 25.96 33.32 19.99
C ARG A 159 25.83 33.56 18.48
N PRO A 160 26.63 34.46 17.88
CA PRO A 160 26.65 34.61 16.42
C PRO A 160 27.04 33.29 15.74
N LEU A 161 26.28 32.90 14.73
CA LEU A 161 26.49 31.67 13.96
C LEU A 161 27.86 31.69 13.25
N ASP A 162 28.73 30.75 13.58
CA ASP A 162 30.02 30.58 12.90
C ASP A 162 29.85 29.76 11.61
N PHE A 163 29.67 30.49 10.50
CA PHE A 163 29.51 29.91 9.17
C PHE A 163 30.75 29.17 8.65
N VAL A 164 31.95 29.47 9.16
CA VAL A 164 33.20 28.80 8.76
C VAL A 164 33.27 27.41 9.39
N ALA A 165 32.91 27.31 10.68
CA ALA A 165 32.77 26.03 11.37
C ALA A 165 31.67 25.16 10.73
N PHE A 166 30.52 25.76 10.39
CA PHE A 166 29.44 25.06 9.70
C PHE A 166 29.86 24.53 8.32
N GLY A 167 30.55 25.34 7.52
CA GLY A 167 31.06 24.91 6.21
C GLY A 167 32.08 23.77 6.30
N THR A 168 32.92 23.76 7.34
CA THR A 168 33.88 22.68 7.58
C THR A 168 33.17 21.39 8.03
N PHE A 169 32.18 21.51 8.91
CA PHE A 169 31.34 20.40 9.34
C PHE A 169 30.56 19.79 8.16
N LEU A 170 29.99 20.62 7.29
CA LEU A 170 29.23 20.16 6.12
C LEU A 170 30.11 19.34 5.16
N LYS A 171 31.37 19.76 4.95
CA LYS A 171 32.36 19.00 4.17
C LYS A 171 32.67 17.64 4.81
N GLN A 172 32.85 17.60 6.13
CA GLN A 172 33.10 16.35 6.86
C GLN A 172 31.90 15.41 6.81
N PHE A 173 30.68 15.92 7.00
CA PHE A 173 29.43 15.17 6.88
C PHE A 173 29.25 14.59 5.48
N LEU A 174 29.49 15.39 4.43
CA LEU A 174 29.43 14.92 3.04
C LEU A 174 30.45 13.81 2.79
N ALA A 175 31.69 13.95 3.27
CA ALA A 175 32.73 12.95 3.12
C ALA A 175 32.34 11.62 3.80
N VAL A 176 31.85 11.67 5.04
CA VAL A 176 31.36 10.48 5.76
C VAL A 176 30.19 9.85 5.02
N TYR A 177 29.24 10.65 4.53
CA TYR A 177 28.10 10.16 3.77
C TYR A 177 28.52 9.41 2.49
N VAL A 178 29.47 9.95 1.73
CA VAL A 178 29.99 9.31 0.50
C VAL A 178 30.67 7.99 0.82
N VAL A 179 31.49 7.93 1.88
CA VAL A 179 32.18 6.69 2.30
C VAL A 179 31.17 5.63 2.73
N VAL A 180 30.17 6.02 3.54
CA VAL A 180 29.08 5.14 3.98
C VAL A 180 28.29 4.64 2.79
N PHE A 181 27.92 5.52 1.86
CA PHE A 181 27.20 5.17 0.63
C PHE A 181 27.98 4.14 -0.20
N MET A 182 29.27 4.39 -0.46
CA MET A 182 30.13 3.47 -1.20
C MET A 182 30.24 2.11 -0.51
N PHE A 183 30.39 2.10 0.82
CA PHE A 183 30.45 0.86 1.59
C PHE A 183 29.14 0.08 1.54
N PHE A 184 28.00 0.75 1.68
CA PHE A 184 26.68 0.12 1.58
C PHE A 184 26.43 -0.47 0.19
N ASP A 185 26.71 0.27 -0.88
CA ASP A 185 26.50 -0.22 -2.26
C ASP A 185 27.52 -1.32 -2.62
N TYR A 186 28.79 -1.18 -2.26
CA TYR A 186 29.82 -2.18 -2.58
C TYR A 186 29.65 -3.49 -1.79
N ARG A 187 29.55 -3.42 -0.45
CA ARG A 187 29.54 -4.61 0.41
C ARG A 187 28.19 -5.33 0.42
N PHE A 188 27.08 -4.58 0.40
CA PHE A 188 25.74 -5.16 0.55
C PHE A 188 24.98 -5.32 -0.76
N VAL A 189 25.32 -4.61 -1.83
CA VAL A 189 24.57 -4.66 -3.11
C VAL A 189 25.33 -5.45 -4.19
N GLN A 190 26.64 -5.27 -4.38
CA GLN A 190 27.35 -5.89 -5.51
C GLN A 190 27.48 -7.43 -5.43
N ARG A 191 27.68 -8.02 -4.24
CA ARG A 191 27.79 -9.49 -4.06
C ARG A 191 26.53 -10.30 -4.44
N ALA A 192 25.43 -9.62 -4.79
CA ALA A 192 24.15 -10.26 -5.09
C ALA A 192 23.90 -10.58 -6.56
N ARG A 193 24.76 -10.17 -7.49
CA ARG A 193 24.49 -10.33 -8.92
C ARG A 193 24.91 -11.70 -9.44
N LYS A 194 23.96 -12.65 -9.43
CA LYS A 194 23.59 -13.60 -10.50
C LYS A 194 22.72 -14.74 -9.96
N LYS A 195 21.59 -14.40 -9.32
CA LYS A 195 20.40 -15.23 -9.46
C LYS A 195 19.43 -14.42 -10.29
N VAL A 196 19.62 -14.46 -11.60
CA VAL A 196 18.54 -14.12 -12.53
C VAL A 196 17.39 -15.01 -12.09
N LEU A 197 16.23 -14.40 -11.88
CA LEU A 197 14.97 -15.10 -11.73
C LEU A 197 14.87 -16.14 -12.85
N GLN A 198 15.28 -17.39 -12.60
CA GLN A 198 14.75 -18.55 -13.32
C GLN A 198 13.31 -18.67 -12.83
N ILE A 199 12.49 -17.69 -13.18
CA ILE A 199 11.05 -17.86 -13.25
C ILE A 199 10.93 -18.96 -14.30
N SER A 200 10.77 -20.22 -13.88
CA SER A 200 10.04 -21.17 -14.74
C SER A 200 8.81 -20.40 -15.16
N ASN A 201 8.60 -20.17 -16.46
CA ASN A 201 7.54 -19.33 -17.02
C ASN A 201 6.22 -19.51 -16.26
N PHE A 202 6.05 -18.77 -15.16
CA PHE A 202 4.84 -18.79 -14.39
C PHE A 202 4.00 -17.70 -15.02
N GLU A 203 3.59 -17.98 -16.26
CA GLU A 203 2.55 -17.28 -17.00
C GLU A 203 1.30 -17.32 -16.12
N VAL A 204 1.19 -16.35 -15.21
CA VAL A 204 0.00 -16.22 -14.37
C VAL A 204 -1.11 -15.69 -15.27
N GLY A 205 -1.93 -16.62 -15.76
CA GLY A 205 -3.19 -16.32 -16.45
C GLY A 205 -3.06 -15.59 -17.79
N GLU A 206 -1.99 -15.87 -18.56
CA GLU A 206 -1.91 -15.45 -19.98
C GLU A 206 -2.50 -16.47 -20.95
N LYS A 207 -2.75 -17.71 -20.52
CA LYS A 207 -3.44 -18.73 -21.32
C LYS A 207 -4.86 -19.00 -20.82
N VAL A 208 -5.70 -17.95 -20.79
CA VAL A 208 -7.18 -18.05 -20.91
C VAL A 208 -7.70 -16.78 -21.56
#